data_AF-A0A9X6NLI3-F1
#
_entry.id   AF-A0A9X6NLI3-F1
#
_cell.length_a   1.000
_cell.length_b   1.000
_cell.length_c   1.000
_cell.angle_alpha   90.00
_cell.angle_beta   90.00
_cell.angle_gamma   90.00
#
_symmetry.space_group_name_H-M   'P 1'
#
loop_
_entity.id
_entity.type
_entity.pdbx_description
1 polymer ?
#
loop_
_entity_poly.entity_id
_entity_poly.type
_entity_poly.pdbx_seq_one_letter_code
_entity_poly.pdbx_strand_id
1 'polypeptide(L)'
;MELWNLVFMQFNKTRRGILEPLQKKHVDTGMGLERLVAVLQGKTSNYDTDLFAPLLQRIHELTNAPPYRSKFGQDDHEGLNTAYRILADHARMLTVAIADGMLPQERGAPFVLRKILRRAALLFETKFHADPLLLAQLVPAVREILGEAYPEVFAHEAKVQASIVEDVEKYKRTLETGRKAFRDICRKLENKMALPAERVFDLYANMGVPEELILSMAKERNMRCDLKGFYELLEGERAKSRAGLAATKAAAESAA
;
A
#
# COMPACT_ATOMS: atom_id res chain seq x y z
N MET A 1 -16.69 9.68 -15.26
CA MET A 1 -15.86 10.05 -14.09
C MET A 1 -16.67 11.01 -13.24
N GLU A 2 -16.81 10.74 -11.94
CA GLU A 2 -17.41 11.69 -10.99
C GLU A 2 -16.41 12.82 -10.71
N LEU A 3 -16.84 14.08 -10.90
CA LEU A 3 -16.00 15.26 -10.69
C LEU A 3 -16.29 15.94 -9.34
N TRP A 4 -17.56 16.16 -9.04
CA TRP A 4 -18.00 16.93 -7.88
C TRP A 4 -19.23 16.27 -7.25
N ASN A 5 -19.15 16.04 -5.95
CA ASN A 5 -20.26 15.57 -5.12
C ASN A 5 -20.80 16.72 -4.27
N LEU A 6 -22.12 16.88 -4.24
CA LEU A 6 -22.84 17.88 -3.43
C LEU A 6 -23.77 17.16 -2.46
N VAL A 7 -23.39 17.13 -1.18
CA VAL A 7 -24.14 16.45 -0.12
C VAL A 7 -24.96 17.47 0.65
N PHE A 8 -26.28 17.28 0.64
CA PHE A 8 -27.20 18.05 1.45
C PHE A 8 -27.46 17.31 2.77
N MET A 9 -26.76 17.70 3.83
CA MET A 9 -26.91 17.10 5.15
C MET A 9 -28.27 17.48 5.75
N GLN A 10 -29.20 16.54 5.69
CA GLN A 10 -30.58 16.70 6.14
C GLN A 10 -30.96 15.78 7.31
N PHE A 11 -30.24 14.66 7.47
CA PHE A 11 -30.61 13.61 8.43
C PHE A 11 -29.38 13.11 9.20
N ASN A 12 -29.61 12.70 10.45
CA ASN A 12 -28.68 11.90 11.25
C ASN A 12 -29.10 10.43 11.19
N LYS A 13 -28.17 9.52 10.85
CA LYS A 13 -28.42 8.09 10.85
C LYS A 13 -28.07 7.49 12.21
N THR A 14 -29.07 7.01 12.94
CA THR A 14 -28.87 6.40 14.26
C THR A 14 -28.24 5.01 14.14
N ARG A 15 -27.73 4.45 15.26
CA ARG A 15 -27.21 3.07 15.32
C ARG A 15 -28.25 2.01 14.92
N ARG A 16 -29.55 2.32 15.00
CA ARG A 16 -30.65 1.45 14.57
C ARG A 16 -31.00 1.61 13.08
N GLY A 17 -30.30 2.48 12.36
CA GLY A 17 -30.53 2.75 10.93
C GLY A 17 -31.65 3.76 10.66
N ILE A 18 -32.25 4.36 11.69
CA ILE A 18 -33.33 5.36 11.56
C ILE A 18 -32.71 6.70 11.13
N LEU A 19 -33.38 7.41 10.22
CA LEU A 19 -32.99 8.74 9.76
C LEU A 19 -33.81 9.81 10.49
N GLU A 20 -33.15 10.56 11.37
CA GLU A 20 -33.78 11.65 12.11
C GLU A 20 -33.45 12.99 11.46
N PRO A 21 -34.40 13.90 11.25
CA PRO A 21 -34.14 15.20 10.64
C PRO A 21 -33.21 16.05 11.54
N LEU A 22 -32.22 16.69 10.92
CA LEU A 22 -31.33 17.62 11.62
C LEU A 22 -32.06 18.93 11.93
N GLN A 23 -31.79 19.51 13.11
CA GLN A 23 -32.32 20.83 13.49
C GLN A 23 -31.80 21.95 12.56
N LYS A 24 -30.56 21.84 12.08
CA LYS A 24 -29.95 22.72 11.10
C LYS A 24 -29.48 21.89 9.90
N LYS A 25 -29.80 22.36 8.71
CA LYS A 25 -29.38 21.73 7.45
C LYS A 25 -28.05 22.33 7.00
N HIS A 26 -27.18 21.51 6.44
CA HIS A 26 -25.85 21.91 6.00
C HIS A 26 -25.59 21.41 4.58
N VAL A 27 -24.58 21.99 3.94
CA VAL A 27 -24.07 21.57 2.64
C VAL A 27 -22.62 21.17 2.83
N ASP A 28 -22.27 19.98 2.33
CA ASP A 28 -20.90 19.50 2.22
C ASP A 28 -20.61 19.22 0.74
N THR A 29 -19.46 19.67 0.25
CA THR A 29 -19.11 19.51 -1.17
C THR A 29 -17.70 18.97 -1.30
N GLY A 30 -17.51 18.01 -2.19
CA GLY A 30 -16.20 17.44 -2.46
C GLY A 30 -15.91 17.38 -3.95
N MET A 31 -14.82 17.99 -4.38
CA MET A 31 -14.32 17.93 -5.76
C MET A 31 -12.88 17.43 -5.74
N GLY A 32 -12.61 16.35 -6.48
CA GLY A 32 -11.26 15.78 -6.55
C GLY A 32 -10.35 16.65 -7.42
N LEU A 33 -9.36 17.29 -6.82
CA LEU A 33 -8.42 18.19 -7.52
C LEU A 33 -7.75 17.51 -8.71
N GLU A 34 -7.22 16.31 -8.52
CA GLU A 34 -6.50 15.56 -9.57
C GLU A 34 -7.40 15.25 -10.76
N ARG A 35 -8.69 14.98 -10.51
CA ARG A 35 -9.67 14.71 -11.58
C ARG A 35 -10.04 15.99 -12.32
N LEU A 36 -10.22 17.10 -11.59
CA LEU A 36 -10.47 18.41 -12.18
C LEU A 36 -9.31 18.82 -13.09
N VAL A 37 -8.08 18.71 -12.58
CA VAL A 37 -6.86 19.03 -13.33
C VAL A 37 -6.73 18.17 -14.59
N ALA A 38 -7.03 16.86 -14.51
CA ALA A 38 -7.03 16.00 -15.69
C ALA A 38 -8.00 16.50 -16.77
N VAL A 39 -9.23 16.90 -16.39
CA VAL A 39 -10.19 17.47 -17.35
C VAL A 39 -9.68 18.78 -17.94
N LEU A 40 -9.19 19.71 -17.10
CA LEU A 40 -8.71 21.02 -17.56
C LEU A 40 -7.50 20.91 -18.49
N GLN A 41 -6.65 19.90 -18.29
CA GLN A 41 -5.48 19.64 -19.12
C GLN A 41 -5.76 18.70 -20.31
N GLY A 42 -7.03 18.30 -20.52
CA GLY A 42 -7.40 17.39 -21.60
C GLY A 42 -6.80 15.97 -21.49
N LYS A 43 -6.51 15.52 -20.27
CA LYS A 43 -5.96 14.21 -19.96
C LYS A 43 -7.07 13.20 -19.66
N THR A 44 -6.84 11.95 -20.06
CA THR A 44 -7.76 10.83 -19.79
C THR A 44 -7.43 10.11 -18.47
N SER A 45 -6.29 10.42 -17.86
CA SER A 45 -5.87 9.90 -16.56
C SER A 45 -5.38 11.01 -15.65
N ASN A 46 -5.66 10.87 -14.34
CA ASN A 46 -5.09 11.73 -13.31
C ASN A 46 -3.56 11.69 -13.32
N TYR A 47 -2.98 10.52 -13.66
CA TYR A 47 -1.53 10.30 -13.63
C TYR A 47 -0.78 10.96 -14.80
N ASP A 48 -1.51 11.45 -15.81
CA ASP A 48 -0.92 12.13 -16.99
C ASP A 48 -0.85 13.65 -16.80
N THR A 49 -1.16 14.13 -15.59
CA THR A 49 -1.14 15.55 -15.21
C THR A 49 0.21 15.96 -14.63
N ASP A 50 0.42 17.26 -14.55
CA ASP A 50 1.53 17.89 -13.83
C ASP A 50 1.60 17.51 -12.33
N LEU A 51 0.48 17.09 -11.72
CA LEU A 51 0.45 16.61 -10.33
C LEU A 51 1.11 15.23 -10.12
N PHE A 52 1.42 14.50 -11.19
CA PHE A 52 2.03 13.17 -11.11
C PHE A 52 3.23 12.98 -12.03
N ALA A 53 3.30 13.70 -13.15
CA ALA A 53 4.39 13.58 -14.11
C ALA A 53 5.79 13.70 -13.48
N PRO A 54 6.07 14.63 -12.53
CA PRO A 54 7.38 14.71 -11.89
C PRO A 54 7.73 13.45 -11.08
N LEU A 55 6.76 12.84 -10.39
CA LEU A 55 6.98 11.59 -9.64
C LEU A 55 7.24 10.41 -10.56
N LEU A 56 6.47 10.29 -11.65
CA LEU A 56 6.64 9.22 -12.63
C LEU A 56 8.01 9.32 -13.32
N GLN A 57 8.41 10.55 -13.67
CA GLN A 57 9.72 10.83 -14.23
C GLN A 57 10.84 10.50 -13.22
N ARG A 58 10.67 10.89 -11.95
CA ARG A 58 11.65 10.57 -10.90
C ARG A 58 11.81 9.06 -10.70
N ILE A 59 10.72 8.29 -10.72
CA ILE A 59 10.79 6.83 -10.65
C ILE A 59 11.57 6.27 -11.85
N HIS A 60 11.35 6.78 -13.06
CA HIS A 60 12.12 6.39 -14.25
C HIS A 60 13.61 6.64 -14.07
N GLU A 61 14.01 7.84 -13.64
CA GLU A 61 15.42 8.21 -13.43
C GLU A 61 16.10 7.36 -12.36
N LEU A 62 15.39 7.08 -11.25
CA LEU A 62 15.95 6.30 -10.14
C LEU A 62 16.15 4.82 -10.50
N THR A 63 15.29 4.27 -11.37
CA THR A 63 15.25 2.83 -11.65
C THR A 63 15.84 2.45 -13.00
N ASN A 64 16.01 3.41 -13.91
CA ASN A 64 16.32 3.18 -15.34
C ASN A 64 15.33 2.24 -16.05
N ALA A 65 14.13 2.02 -15.49
CA ALA A 65 13.08 1.24 -16.15
C ALA A 65 12.52 1.98 -17.37
N PRO A 66 11.85 1.31 -18.32
CA PRO A 66 11.18 1.99 -19.42
C PRO A 66 10.22 3.10 -18.93
N PRO A 67 10.15 4.25 -19.62
CA PRO A 67 9.32 5.37 -19.18
C PRO A 67 7.84 4.98 -19.13
N TYR A 68 7.09 5.63 -18.25
CA TYR A 68 5.64 5.46 -18.13
C TYR A 68 4.93 5.77 -19.46
N ARG A 69 3.93 4.95 -19.83
CA ARG A 69 3.22 5.04 -21.12
C ARG A 69 1.70 5.08 -21.00
N SER A 70 1.17 5.38 -19.82
CA SER A 70 -0.28 5.46 -19.55
C SER A 70 -1.07 4.22 -20.01
N LYS A 71 -0.47 3.02 -19.87
CA LYS A 71 -1.16 1.76 -20.19
C LYS A 71 -1.95 1.22 -19.01
N PHE A 72 -3.12 0.62 -19.28
CA PHE A 72 -4.05 0.10 -18.27
C PHE A 72 -4.53 -1.29 -18.63
N GLY A 73 -4.93 -2.07 -17.62
CA GLY A 73 -5.56 -3.37 -17.82
C GLY A 73 -4.70 -4.31 -18.65
N GLN A 74 -5.28 -4.85 -19.73
CA GLN A 74 -4.60 -5.80 -20.60
C GLN A 74 -3.40 -5.19 -21.33
N ASP A 75 -3.38 -3.87 -21.58
CA ASP A 75 -2.27 -3.21 -22.26
C ASP A 75 -1.02 -3.09 -21.37
N ASP A 76 -1.17 -3.25 -20.06
CA ASP A 76 -0.09 -3.23 -19.07
C ASP A 76 0.30 -4.66 -18.67
N HIS A 77 0.66 -5.50 -19.66
CA HIS A 77 0.90 -6.94 -19.50
C HIS A 77 1.82 -7.32 -18.32
N GLU A 78 2.83 -6.51 -18.03
CA GLU A 78 3.80 -6.77 -16.94
C GLU A 78 3.45 -6.03 -15.63
N GLY A 79 2.42 -5.19 -15.67
CA GLY A 79 1.98 -4.38 -14.54
C GLY A 79 2.93 -3.21 -14.23
N LEU A 80 3.85 -2.86 -15.13
CA LEU A 80 4.86 -1.83 -14.89
C LEU A 80 4.21 -0.44 -14.75
N ASN A 81 3.25 -0.08 -15.62
CA ASN A 81 2.55 1.21 -15.52
C ASN A 81 1.71 1.27 -14.25
N THR A 82 1.13 0.13 -13.84
CA THR A 82 0.43 0.00 -12.58
C THR A 82 1.38 0.20 -11.39
N ALA A 83 2.59 -0.36 -11.43
CA ALA A 83 3.60 -0.17 -10.41
C ALA A 83 4.04 1.31 -10.31
N TYR A 84 4.25 1.98 -11.44
CA TYR A 84 4.50 3.43 -11.51
C TYR A 84 3.42 4.24 -10.78
N ARG A 85 2.14 3.97 -11.11
CA ARG A 85 0.99 4.65 -10.47
C ARG A 85 0.95 4.40 -8.97
N ILE A 86 1.13 3.14 -8.54
CA ILE A 86 1.12 2.78 -7.12
C ILE A 86 2.25 3.50 -6.38
N LEU A 87 3.47 3.52 -6.93
CA LEU A 87 4.60 4.20 -6.31
C LEU A 87 4.37 5.71 -6.17
N ALA A 88 3.85 6.36 -7.22
CA ALA A 88 3.57 7.80 -7.18
C ALA A 88 2.51 8.14 -6.11
N ASP A 89 1.41 7.38 -6.07
CA ASP A 89 0.34 7.56 -5.06
C ASP A 89 0.85 7.29 -3.64
N HIS A 90 1.58 6.20 -3.45
CA HIS A 90 2.10 5.81 -2.15
C HIS A 90 3.16 6.79 -1.65
N ALA A 91 4.02 7.32 -2.53
CA ALA A 91 4.98 8.35 -2.16
C ALA A 91 4.28 9.62 -1.65
N ARG A 92 3.23 10.09 -2.34
CA ARG A 92 2.43 11.25 -1.90
C ARG A 92 1.80 11.00 -0.53
N MET A 93 1.10 9.88 -0.37
CA MET A 93 0.42 9.55 0.89
C MET A 93 1.41 9.38 2.05
N LEU A 94 2.51 8.65 1.86
CA LEU A 94 3.53 8.44 2.89
C LEU A 94 4.14 9.77 3.33
N THR A 95 4.45 10.64 2.36
CA THR A 95 5.06 11.94 2.64
C THR A 95 4.15 12.81 3.48
N VAL A 96 2.90 12.99 3.06
CA VAL A 96 1.92 13.82 3.80
C VAL A 96 1.63 13.23 5.17
N ALA A 97 1.35 11.92 5.26
CA ALA A 97 1.04 11.26 6.53
C ALA A 97 2.17 11.36 7.56
N ILE A 98 3.43 11.18 7.13
CA ILE A 98 4.58 11.25 8.04
C ILE A 98 4.90 12.71 8.40
N ALA A 99 4.70 13.65 7.46
CA ALA A 99 4.82 15.08 7.73
C ALA A 99 3.82 15.51 8.82
N ASP A 100 2.58 15.02 8.77
CA ASP A 100 1.54 15.22 9.79
C ASP A 100 1.79 14.47 11.11
N GLY A 101 2.89 13.71 11.20
CA GLY A 101 3.31 13.03 12.42
C GLY A 101 2.82 11.59 12.57
N MET A 102 2.13 11.02 11.58
CA MET A 102 1.79 9.59 11.58
C MET A 102 3.00 8.74 11.18
N LEU A 103 3.62 8.07 12.15
CA LEU A 103 4.74 7.16 11.91
C LEU A 103 4.27 5.72 11.68
N PRO A 104 4.96 4.89 10.88
CA PRO A 104 4.64 3.46 10.70
C PRO A 104 4.71 2.66 12.01
N GLN A 105 3.65 1.90 12.36
CA GLN A 105 3.63 1.06 13.58
C GLN A 105 2.98 -0.32 13.37
N GLU A 106 2.90 -1.13 14.42
CA GLU A 106 2.36 -2.50 14.39
C GLU A 106 0.82 -2.58 14.44
N ARG A 107 0.12 -1.51 14.86
CA ARG A 107 -1.33 -1.52 15.08
C ARG A 107 -2.00 -0.21 14.63
N GLY A 108 -3.33 -0.25 14.46
CA GLY A 108 -4.15 0.93 14.14
C GLY A 108 -3.91 1.52 12.75
N ALA A 109 -4.26 2.79 12.55
CA ALA A 109 -3.99 3.50 11.30
C ALA A 109 -2.49 3.53 10.91
N PRO A 110 -1.54 3.72 11.85
CA PRO A 110 -0.10 3.54 11.61
C PRO A 110 0.32 2.21 10.97
N PHE A 111 -0.41 1.13 11.24
CA PHE A 111 -0.16 -0.18 10.61
C PHE A 111 -0.54 -0.19 9.13
N VAL A 112 -1.61 0.51 8.76
CA VAL A 112 -1.99 0.68 7.36
C VAL A 112 -0.91 1.45 6.61
N LEU A 113 -0.40 2.54 7.20
CA LEU A 113 0.71 3.32 6.63
C LEU A 113 1.94 2.44 6.38
N ARG A 114 2.31 1.62 7.36
CA ARG A 114 3.42 0.67 7.20
C ARG A 114 3.19 -0.31 6.05
N LYS A 115 1.98 -0.87 5.91
CA LYS A 115 1.66 -1.79 4.81
C LYS A 115 1.82 -1.12 3.44
N ILE A 116 1.41 0.14 3.32
CA ILE A 116 1.58 0.95 2.10
C ILE A 116 3.06 1.20 1.82
N LEU A 117 3.84 1.58 2.83
CA LEU A 117 5.28 1.76 2.73
C LEU A 117 5.96 0.49 2.21
N ARG A 118 5.70 -0.64 2.85
CA ARG A 118 6.31 -1.94 2.50
C ARG A 118 5.86 -2.45 1.14
N ARG A 119 4.64 -2.14 0.71
CA ARG A 119 4.17 -2.42 -0.65
C ARG A 119 4.94 -1.60 -1.68
N ALA A 120 5.13 -0.30 -1.45
CA ALA A 120 5.91 0.56 -2.34
C ALA A 120 7.38 0.10 -2.40
N ALA A 121 7.98 -0.19 -1.25
CA ALA A 121 9.33 -0.74 -1.14
C ALA A 121 9.47 -2.06 -1.91
N LEU A 122 8.48 -2.95 -1.81
CA LEU A 122 8.49 -4.22 -2.53
C LEU A 122 8.41 -4.03 -4.05
N LEU A 123 7.61 -3.07 -4.55
CA LEU A 123 7.50 -2.81 -5.98
C LEU A 123 8.83 -2.37 -6.59
N PHE A 124 9.62 -1.54 -5.89
CA PHE A 124 10.98 -1.20 -6.33
C PHE A 124 11.82 -2.46 -6.59
N GLU A 125 11.74 -3.45 -5.71
CA GLU A 125 12.48 -4.70 -5.85
C GLU A 125 11.91 -5.64 -6.92
N THR A 126 10.58 -5.86 -6.93
CA THR A 126 9.94 -6.89 -7.76
C THR A 126 9.59 -6.44 -9.17
N LYS A 127 9.28 -5.15 -9.37
CA LYS A 127 8.85 -4.59 -10.67
C LYS A 127 9.91 -3.76 -11.34
N PHE A 128 10.73 -3.07 -10.56
CA PHE A 128 11.77 -2.17 -11.07
C PHE A 128 13.18 -2.73 -10.91
N HIS A 129 13.34 -3.86 -10.22
CA HIS A 129 14.64 -4.49 -9.95
C HIS A 129 15.67 -3.51 -9.35
N ALA A 130 15.19 -2.62 -8.47
CA ALA A 130 15.95 -1.52 -7.89
C ALA A 130 15.92 -1.58 -6.35
N ASP A 131 16.82 -0.84 -5.69
CA ASP A 131 16.89 -0.84 -4.22
C ASP A 131 15.60 -0.24 -3.62
N PRO A 132 14.90 -0.95 -2.71
CA PRO A 132 13.76 -0.40 -1.97
C PRO A 132 14.00 0.95 -1.28
N LEU A 133 15.25 1.28 -0.93
CA LEU A 133 15.60 2.56 -0.31
C LEU A 133 15.35 3.77 -1.21
N LEU A 134 15.22 3.56 -2.53
CA LEU A 134 14.88 4.61 -3.49
C LEU A 134 13.50 5.23 -3.23
N LEU A 135 12.62 4.57 -2.47
CA LEU A 135 11.34 5.15 -2.05
C LEU A 135 11.51 6.51 -1.34
N ALA A 136 12.51 6.65 -0.48
CA ALA A 136 12.78 7.91 0.22
C ALA A 136 13.24 9.03 -0.74
N GLN A 137 13.75 8.68 -1.92
CA GLN A 137 14.17 9.64 -2.95
C GLN A 137 13.02 10.17 -3.81
N LEU A 138 11.79 9.70 -3.57
CA LEU A 138 10.57 10.29 -4.16
C LEU A 138 10.03 11.47 -3.34
N VAL A 139 10.42 11.60 -2.07
CA VAL A 139 9.94 12.68 -1.17
C VAL A 139 10.22 14.09 -1.74
N PRO A 140 11.40 14.39 -2.31
CA PRO A 140 11.65 15.72 -2.88
C PRO A 140 10.67 16.07 -4.02
N ALA A 141 10.35 15.10 -4.89
CA ALA A 141 9.38 15.31 -5.96
C ALA A 141 7.96 15.55 -5.41
N VAL A 142 7.57 14.88 -4.31
CA VAL A 142 6.31 15.19 -3.63
C VAL A 142 6.32 16.62 -3.06
N ARG A 143 7.42 17.03 -2.44
CA ARG A 143 7.59 18.40 -1.93
C ARG A 143 7.47 19.44 -3.04
N GLU A 144 8.05 19.21 -4.20
CA GLU A 144 7.94 20.13 -5.34
C GLU A 144 6.49 20.30 -5.81
N ILE A 145 5.69 19.23 -5.78
CA ILE A 145 4.28 19.24 -6.20
C ILE A 145 3.37 19.86 -5.13
N LEU A 146 3.60 19.54 -3.85
CA LEU A 146 2.65 19.85 -2.76
C LEU A 146 3.14 20.92 -1.77
N GLY A 147 4.43 21.24 -1.74
CA GLY A 147 5.05 22.01 -0.66
C GLY A 147 4.60 23.46 -0.55
N GLU A 148 4.12 24.07 -1.64
CA GLU A 148 3.53 25.42 -1.60
C GLU A 148 2.19 25.42 -0.85
N ALA A 149 1.34 24.42 -1.11
CA ALA A 149 0.02 24.29 -0.47
C ALA A 149 0.12 23.73 0.95
N TYR A 150 1.14 22.91 1.23
CA TYR A 150 1.34 22.21 2.50
C TYR A 150 2.77 22.45 3.04
N PRO A 151 3.02 23.59 3.71
CA PRO A 151 4.36 23.97 4.19
C PRO A 151 5.01 22.95 5.14
N GLU A 152 4.21 22.17 5.85
CA GLU A 152 4.66 21.07 6.71
C GLU A 152 5.39 19.97 5.94
N VAL A 153 5.00 19.70 4.68
CA VAL A 153 5.69 18.74 3.80
C VAL A 153 7.12 19.21 3.52
N PHE A 154 7.30 20.52 3.31
CA PHE A 154 8.61 21.14 3.15
C PHE A 154 9.40 21.08 4.46
N ALA A 155 8.80 21.53 5.57
CA ALA A 155 9.46 21.64 6.86
C ALA A 155 9.92 20.29 7.44
N HIS A 156 9.24 19.20 7.07
CA HIS A 156 9.49 17.86 7.61
C HIS A 156 10.13 16.89 6.62
N GLU A 157 10.57 17.34 5.45
CA GLU A 157 11.17 16.48 4.40
C GLU A 157 12.22 15.51 4.95
N ALA A 158 13.23 16.01 5.67
CA ALA A 158 14.31 15.17 6.21
C ALA A 158 13.79 14.10 7.19
N LYS A 159 12.79 14.45 8.01
CA LYS A 159 12.15 13.53 8.95
C LYS A 159 11.36 12.44 8.20
N VAL A 160 10.64 12.83 7.16
CA VAL A 160 9.91 11.90 6.29
C VAL A 160 10.86 10.90 5.66
N GLN A 161 11.95 11.38 5.05
CA GLN A 161 12.95 10.52 4.43
C GLN A 161 13.59 9.56 5.44
N ALA A 162 14.01 10.05 6.60
CA ALA A 162 14.58 9.22 7.65
C ALA A 162 13.62 8.12 8.13
N SER A 163 12.35 8.46 8.34
CA SER A 163 11.33 7.48 8.75
C SER A 163 11.08 6.41 7.69
N ILE A 164 11.10 6.78 6.40
CA ILE A 164 10.96 5.81 5.30
C ILE A 164 12.17 4.88 5.27
N VAL A 165 13.39 5.44 5.30
CA VAL A 165 14.63 4.65 5.30
C VAL A 165 14.65 3.66 6.46
N GLU A 166 14.30 4.09 7.67
CA GLU A 166 14.30 3.23 8.85
C GLU A 166 13.36 2.01 8.72
N ASP A 167 12.11 2.20 8.26
CA ASP A 167 11.19 1.07 8.07
C ASP A 167 11.62 0.18 6.91
N VAL A 168 12.12 0.76 5.80
CA VAL A 168 12.61 0.00 4.64
C VAL A 168 13.81 -0.88 5.04
N GLU A 169 14.77 -0.37 5.81
CA GLU A 169 15.90 -1.19 6.29
C GLU A 169 15.45 -2.34 7.20
N LYS A 170 14.51 -2.09 8.11
CA LYS A 170 13.91 -3.15 8.94
C LYS A 170 13.24 -4.20 8.06
N TYR A 171 12.53 -3.76 7.04
CA TYR A 171 11.83 -4.63 6.12
C TYR A 171 12.78 -5.45 5.24
N LYS A 172 13.87 -4.87 4.73
CA LYS A 172 14.92 -5.60 3.99
C LYS A 172 15.45 -6.79 4.79
N ARG A 173 15.73 -6.61 6.09
CA ARG A 173 16.14 -7.70 6.98
C ARG A 173 15.08 -8.81 7.10
N THR A 174 13.80 -8.44 7.18
CA THR A 174 12.67 -9.40 7.15
C THR A 174 12.64 -10.18 5.85
N LEU A 175 12.77 -9.50 4.70
CA LEU A 175 12.77 -10.12 3.38
C LEU A 175 13.96 -11.07 3.20
N GLU A 176 15.17 -10.70 3.63
CA GLU A 176 16.36 -11.56 3.58
C GLU A 176 16.17 -12.84 4.40
N THR A 177 15.61 -12.70 5.61
CA THR A 177 15.29 -13.84 6.47
C THR A 177 14.26 -14.75 5.80
N GLY A 178 13.22 -14.15 5.21
CA GLY A 178 12.21 -14.85 4.42
C GLY A 178 12.78 -15.59 3.22
N ARG A 179 13.66 -14.96 2.44
CA ARG A 179 14.37 -15.56 1.30
C ARG A 179 15.21 -16.74 1.74
N LYS A 180 15.90 -16.65 2.88
CA LYS A 180 16.66 -17.77 3.45
C LYS A 180 15.74 -18.94 3.81
N ALA A 181 14.66 -18.68 4.53
CA ALA A 181 13.70 -19.72 4.89
C ALA A 181 13.05 -20.37 3.67
N PHE A 182 12.67 -19.58 2.66
CA PHE A 182 12.16 -20.10 1.39
C PHE A 182 13.16 -21.05 0.72
N ARG A 183 14.45 -20.68 0.66
CA ARG A 183 15.51 -21.58 0.14
C ARG A 183 15.59 -22.89 0.91
N ASP A 184 15.52 -22.83 2.24
CA ASP A 184 15.62 -24.02 3.08
C ASP A 184 14.38 -24.92 2.94
N ILE A 185 13.19 -24.34 2.79
CA ILE A 185 11.96 -25.07 2.45
C ILE A 185 12.11 -25.77 1.10
N CYS A 186 12.57 -25.06 0.06
CA CYS A 186 12.78 -25.65 -1.27
C CYS A 186 13.77 -26.82 -1.25
N ARG A 187 14.87 -26.72 -0.49
CA ARG A 187 15.86 -27.80 -0.37
C ARG A 187 15.24 -29.07 0.21
N LYS A 188 14.37 -28.94 1.23
CA LYS A 188 13.69 -30.07 1.88
C LYS A 188 12.58 -30.69 1.03
N LEU A 189 12.10 -30.00 0.00
CA LEU A 189 11.03 -30.47 -0.88
C LEU A 189 11.55 -31.31 -2.06
N GLU A 190 12.86 -31.53 -2.19
CA GLU A 190 13.50 -32.52 -3.09
C GLU A 190 12.83 -32.64 -4.48
N ASN A 191 12.75 -31.52 -5.22
CA ASN A 191 12.18 -31.41 -6.58
C ASN A 191 10.65 -31.44 -6.72
N LYS A 192 9.87 -31.24 -5.65
CA LYS A 192 8.43 -30.98 -5.80
C LYS A 192 8.19 -29.65 -6.54
N MET A 193 7.37 -29.69 -7.59
CA MET A 193 6.93 -28.50 -8.35
C MET A 193 5.83 -27.69 -7.64
N ALA A 194 5.59 -27.93 -6.34
CA ALA A 194 4.53 -27.29 -5.58
C ALA A 194 5.00 -26.92 -4.17
N LEU A 195 4.76 -25.67 -3.78
CA LEU A 195 4.94 -25.15 -2.42
C LEU A 195 3.62 -25.34 -1.65
N PRO A 196 3.61 -26.14 -0.57
CA PRO A 196 2.40 -26.38 0.23
C PRO A 196 1.83 -25.11 0.86
N ALA A 197 0.51 -25.10 1.06
CA ALA A 197 -0.22 -23.99 1.65
C ALA A 197 0.33 -23.58 3.03
N GLU A 198 0.70 -24.54 3.87
CA GLU A 198 1.25 -24.29 5.21
C GLU A 198 2.59 -23.56 5.13
N ARG A 199 3.39 -23.83 4.09
CA ARG A 199 4.69 -23.16 3.88
C ARG A 199 4.51 -21.74 3.35
N VAL A 200 3.54 -21.53 2.46
CA VAL A 200 3.15 -20.17 2.02
C VAL A 200 2.66 -19.38 3.24
N PHE A 201 1.80 -19.99 4.05
CA PHE A 201 1.25 -19.41 5.26
C PHE A 201 2.34 -19.07 6.29
N ASP A 202 3.29 -19.97 6.56
CA ASP A 202 4.41 -19.72 7.47
C ASP A 202 5.24 -18.51 7.03
N LEU A 203 5.61 -18.45 5.74
CA LEU A 203 6.38 -17.34 5.19
C LEU A 203 5.60 -16.02 5.33
N TYR A 204 4.30 -16.04 5.06
CA TYR A 204 3.45 -14.85 5.11
C TYR A 204 3.13 -14.39 6.53
N ALA A 205 2.45 -15.24 7.31
CA ALA A 205 1.88 -14.90 8.61
C ALA A 205 2.94 -14.82 9.71
N ASN A 206 3.87 -15.79 9.74
CA ASN A 206 4.86 -15.90 10.81
C ASN A 206 6.14 -15.12 10.51
N MET A 207 6.56 -15.07 9.24
CA MET A 207 7.83 -14.44 8.84
C MET A 207 7.66 -13.07 8.17
N GLY A 208 6.42 -12.62 7.94
CA GLY A 208 6.13 -11.31 7.37
C GLY A 208 6.57 -11.13 5.91
N VAL A 209 6.75 -12.23 5.19
CA VAL A 209 7.12 -12.22 3.77
C VAL A 209 5.88 -11.95 2.93
N PRO A 210 5.87 -10.94 2.06
CA PRO A 210 4.71 -10.65 1.22
C PRO A 210 4.39 -11.79 0.27
N GLU A 211 3.10 -12.01 0.03
CA GLU A 211 2.61 -12.98 -0.94
C GLU A 211 3.24 -12.77 -2.32
N GLU A 212 3.29 -11.52 -2.79
CA GLU A 212 3.90 -11.18 -4.09
C GLU A 212 5.36 -11.62 -4.19
N LEU A 213 6.13 -11.49 -3.09
CA LEU A 213 7.51 -11.95 -3.06
C LEU A 213 7.60 -13.48 -3.07
N ILE A 214 6.74 -14.16 -2.29
CA ILE A 214 6.67 -15.63 -2.27
C ILE A 214 6.38 -16.16 -3.68
N LEU A 215 5.41 -15.57 -4.37
CA LEU A 215 5.03 -15.93 -5.74
C LEU A 215 6.17 -15.68 -6.73
N SER A 216 6.88 -14.54 -6.62
CA SER A 216 8.05 -14.26 -7.46
C SER A 216 9.13 -15.32 -7.29
N MET A 217 9.51 -15.62 -6.05
CA MET A 217 10.55 -16.62 -5.75
C MET A 217 10.15 -18.04 -6.17
N ALA A 218 8.86 -18.38 -6.08
CA ALA A 218 8.34 -19.66 -6.56
C ALA A 218 8.38 -19.75 -8.08
N LYS A 219 8.00 -18.67 -8.78
CA LYS A 219 8.04 -18.58 -10.25
C LYS A 219 9.47 -18.73 -10.78
N GLU A 220 10.46 -18.06 -10.17
CA GLU A 220 11.88 -18.19 -10.52
C GLU A 220 12.40 -19.64 -10.44
N ARG A 221 11.76 -20.47 -9.60
CA ARG A 221 12.08 -21.89 -9.44
C ARG A 221 11.14 -22.84 -10.18
N ASN A 222 10.26 -22.34 -11.02
CA ASN A 222 9.21 -23.12 -11.70
C ASN A 222 8.33 -23.91 -10.70
N MET A 223 8.10 -23.37 -9.50
CA MET A 223 7.23 -23.94 -8.48
C MET A 223 5.87 -23.25 -8.47
N ARG A 224 4.80 -24.02 -8.27
CA ARG A 224 3.44 -23.51 -8.04
C ARG A 224 3.18 -23.34 -6.55
N CYS A 225 2.51 -22.28 -6.14
CA CYS A 225 2.05 -22.12 -4.75
C CYS A 225 0.60 -22.61 -4.61
N ASP A 226 0.32 -23.36 -3.55
CA ASP A 226 -1.07 -23.66 -3.17
C ASP A 226 -1.73 -22.44 -2.52
N LEU A 227 -2.18 -21.51 -3.37
CA LEU A 227 -2.86 -20.29 -2.94
C LEU A 227 -4.24 -20.56 -2.35
N LYS A 228 -4.93 -21.60 -2.83
CA LYS A 228 -6.26 -21.94 -2.33
C LYS A 228 -6.17 -22.36 -0.86
N GLY A 229 -5.31 -23.33 -0.55
CA GLY A 229 -5.10 -23.77 0.83
C GLY A 229 -4.54 -22.65 1.71
N PHE A 230 -3.67 -21.79 1.17
CA PHE A 230 -3.16 -20.61 1.88
C PHE A 230 -4.28 -19.65 2.32
N TYR A 231 -5.22 -19.32 1.43
CA TYR A 231 -6.34 -18.45 1.78
C TYR A 231 -7.32 -19.11 2.77
N GLU A 232 -7.55 -20.43 2.64
CA GLU A 232 -8.34 -21.19 3.62
C GLU A 232 -7.71 -21.13 5.03
N LEU A 233 -6.38 -21.26 5.13
CA LEU A 233 -5.64 -21.11 6.39
C LEU A 233 -5.74 -19.69 6.97
N LEU A 234 -5.60 -18.66 6.13
CA LEU A 234 -5.76 -17.25 6.55
C LEU A 234 -7.17 -16.95 7.05
N GLU A 235 -8.19 -17.48 6.39
CA GLU A 235 -9.59 -17.33 6.83
C GLU A 235 -9.83 -18.01 8.17
N GLY A 236 -9.30 -19.22 8.34
CA GLY A 236 -9.34 -19.96 9.61
C GLY A 236 -8.70 -19.19 10.76
N GLU A 237 -7.53 -18.59 10.54
CA GLU A 237 -6.84 -17.79 11.56
C GLU A 237 -7.57 -16.49 11.89
N ARG A 238 -8.12 -15.80 10.86
CA ARG A 238 -8.97 -14.61 11.06
C ARG A 238 -10.24 -14.95 11.83
N ALA A 239 -10.85 -16.12 11.60
CA ALA A 239 -12.00 -16.57 12.36
C ALA A 239 -11.64 -16.80 13.84
N LYS A 240 -10.50 -17.45 14.12
CA LYS A 240 -9.99 -17.64 15.49
C LYS A 240 -9.68 -16.33 16.20
N SER A 241 -9.02 -15.38 15.52
CA SER A 241 -8.71 -14.05 16.08
C SER A 241 -9.99 -13.26 16.41
N ARG A 242 -11.00 -13.30 15.53
CA ARG A 242 -12.30 -12.66 15.79
C ARG A 242 -13.06 -13.31 16.95
N ALA A 243 -13.05 -14.64 17.04
CA ALA A 243 -13.66 -15.37 18.15
C ALA A 243 -12.95 -15.07 19.48
N GLY A 244 -11.62 -14.98 19.48
CA GLY A 244 -10.82 -14.59 20.64
C GLY A 244 -11.14 -13.17 21.11
N LEU A 245 -11.19 -12.19 20.20
CA LEU A 245 -11.58 -10.82 20.54
C LEU A 245 -13.01 -10.73 21.08
N ALA A 246 -13.95 -11.49 20.50
CA ALA A 246 -15.33 -11.54 20.98
C ALA A 246 -15.43 -12.15 22.39
N ALA A 247 -14.68 -13.21 22.67
CA ALA A 247 -14.60 -13.83 24.00
C ALA A 247 -13.96 -12.90 25.04
N THR A 248 -12.91 -12.15 24.65
CA THR A 248 -12.25 -11.19 25.56
C THR A 248 -13.17 -10.02 25.88
N LYS A 249 -13.93 -9.56 24.89
CA LYS A 249 -14.92 -8.48 25.06
C LYS A 249 -16.11 -8.92 25.92
N ALA A 250 -16.62 -10.14 25.72
CA ALA A 250 -17.67 -10.73 26.55
C ALA A 250 -17.21 -10.92 28.00
N ALA A 251 -15.96 -11.34 28.23
CA ALA A 251 -15.41 -11.45 29.57
C ALA A 251 -15.28 -10.08 30.27
N ALA A 252 -14.85 -9.04 29.55
CA ALA A 252 -14.77 -7.67 30.08
C ALA A 252 -16.15 -7.06 30.39
N GLU A 253 -17.17 -7.35 29.58
CA GLU A 253 -18.55 -6.92 29.81
C GLU A 253 -19.23 -7.69 30.95
N SER A 254 -18.80 -8.93 31.24
CA SER A 254 -19.30 -9.71 32.40
C SER A 254 -18.62 -9.37 33.73
N ALA A 255 -17.48 -8.67 33.68
CA ALA A 255 -16.69 -8.27 34.84
C ALA A 255 -16.93 -6.79 35.27
N ALA A 256 -17.77 -6.07 34.52
CA ALA A 256 -18.21 -4.70 34.80
C ALA A 256 -19.69 -4.69 35.20
#